data_AF-A0A087MDS6-F1
#
_entry.id   AF-A0A087MDS6-F1
#
_cell.length_a   1.000
_cell.length_b   1.000
_cell.length_c   1.000
_cell.angle_alpha   90.00
_cell.angle_beta   90.00
_cell.angle_gamma   90.00
#
_symmetry.space_group_name_H-M   'P 1'
#
loop_
_entity.id
_entity.type
_entity.pdbx_description
1 polymer ?
#
loop_
_entity_poly.entity_id
_entity_poly.type
_entity_poly.pdbx_seq_one_letter_code
_entity_poly.pdbx_strand_id
1 'polypeptide(L)'
;MRTLITTLLLFATVMFSGCAPKEVNLATMNPALQPVPEQIVAVYDTDRDAILFYEFSLKNAVLVERTWGKVLPFRVEFMDLWVTGLGHDIRRLTNGNAETIKEALLYDAALQGMQTLHVNQKDYIIDYEFARDMQSAIDRYEEKMKRYERDREFPRILKH
;
A
#
# COMPACT_ATOMS: atom_id res chain seq x y z
N MET A 1 3.09 40.90 12.57
CA MET A 1 3.51 39.68 13.31
C MET A 1 2.36 38.83 13.79
N ARG A 2 1.33 39.39 14.45
CA ARG A 2 0.22 38.62 15.03
C ARG A 2 -0.62 37.82 14.02
N THR A 3 -0.84 38.37 12.83
CA THR A 3 -1.57 37.73 11.72
C THR A 3 -0.80 36.60 11.04
N LEU A 4 0.52 36.72 10.94
CA LEU A 4 1.43 35.71 10.35
C LEU A 4 1.51 34.43 11.18
N ILE A 5 1.49 34.58 12.52
CA ILE A 5 1.48 33.45 13.46
C ILE A 5 0.16 32.68 13.37
N THR A 6 -0.97 33.39 13.25
CA THR A 6 -2.29 32.75 13.08
C THR A 6 -2.46 32.01 11.76
N THR A 7 -1.92 32.51 10.64
CA THR A 7 -1.96 31.78 9.36
C THR A 7 -1.06 30.54 9.37
N LEU A 8 0.11 30.60 10.05
CA LEU A 8 0.98 29.43 10.21
C LEU A 8 0.33 28.33 11.06
N LEU A 9 -0.36 28.72 12.15
CA LEU A 9 -1.09 27.80 13.01
C LEU A 9 -2.29 27.14 12.31
N LEU A 10 -2.99 27.88 11.44
CA LEU A 10 -4.10 27.34 10.64
C LEU A 10 -3.62 26.37 9.55
N PHE A 11 -2.44 26.60 8.99
CA PHE A 11 -1.82 25.70 8.02
C PHE A 11 -1.31 24.41 8.69
N ALA A 12 -0.78 24.53 9.91
CA ALA A 12 -0.36 23.37 10.71
C ALA A 12 -1.56 22.46 11.05
N THR A 13 -2.70 23.01 11.46
CA THR A 13 -3.89 22.19 11.76
C THR A 13 -4.48 21.50 10.52
N VAL A 14 -4.38 22.09 9.33
CA VAL A 14 -4.81 21.44 8.08
C VAL A 14 -3.85 20.30 7.69
N MET A 15 -2.54 20.46 7.90
CA MET A 15 -1.54 19.43 7.64
C MET A 15 -1.63 18.22 8.60
N PHE A 16 -2.15 18.41 9.82
CA PHE A 16 -2.38 17.33 10.79
C PHE A 16 -3.74 16.63 10.65
N SER A 17 -4.56 16.99 9.66
CA SER A 17 -5.80 16.25 9.34
C SER A 17 -5.57 14.97 8.52
N GLY A 18 -4.31 14.52 8.42
CA GLY A 18 -3.91 13.27 7.77
C GLY A 18 -4.67 12.07 8.33
N CYS A 19 -5.45 11.43 7.45
CA CYS A 19 -6.20 10.19 7.68
C CYS A 19 -7.05 10.18 8.96
N ALA A 20 -8.06 11.06 9.01
CA ALA A 20 -9.12 10.93 10.00
C ALA A 20 -9.79 9.55 9.87
N PRO A 21 -9.90 8.77 10.97
CA PRO A 21 -10.61 7.50 10.93
C PRO A 21 -12.07 7.76 10.57
N LYS A 22 -12.56 7.03 9.56
CA LYS A 22 -13.93 7.13 9.07
C LYS A 22 -14.81 6.10 9.75
N GLU A 23 -16.08 6.41 9.96
CA GLU A 23 -17.05 5.42 10.43
C GLU A 23 -17.21 4.30 9.39
N VAL A 24 -17.26 3.05 9.86
CA VAL A 24 -17.41 1.89 8.97
C VAL A 24 -18.83 1.85 8.42
N ASN A 25 -18.96 1.96 7.10
CA ASN A 25 -20.22 1.71 6.43
C ASN A 25 -20.37 0.21 6.15
N LEU A 26 -21.08 -0.49 7.05
CA LEU A 26 -21.33 -1.93 6.91
C LEU A 26 -22.08 -2.30 5.62
N ALA A 27 -22.84 -1.38 5.01
CA ALA A 27 -23.53 -1.65 3.75
C ALA A 27 -22.58 -1.76 2.55
N THR A 28 -21.36 -1.21 2.65
CA THR A 28 -20.33 -1.33 1.62
C THR A 28 -19.38 -2.50 1.86
N MET A 29 -19.43 -3.13 3.03
CA MET A 29 -18.58 -4.26 3.38
C MET A 29 -19.14 -5.55 2.81
N ASN A 30 -18.27 -6.45 2.37
CA ASN A 30 -18.69 -7.79 1.97
C ASN A 30 -19.35 -8.49 3.17
N PRO A 31 -20.62 -8.94 3.06
CA PRO A 31 -21.36 -9.51 4.18
C PRO A 31 -20.79 -10.84 4.70
N ALA A 32 -19.95 -11.51 3.91
CA ALA A 32 -19.21 -12.69 4.34
C ALA A 32 -18.09 -12.36 5.35
N LEU A 33 -17.68 -11.08 5.41
CA LEU A 33 -16.65 -10.57 6.30
C LEU A 33 -17.30 -9.68 7.35
N GLN A 34 -17.10 -10.02 8.62
CA GLN A 34 -17.53 -9.18 9.72
C GLN A 34 -16.30 -8.47 10.27
N PRO A 35 -16.12 -7.16 10.00
CA PRO A 35 -15.00 -6.42 10.56
C PRO A 35 -15.13 -6.38 12.07
N VAL A 36 -14.13 -6.90 12.78
CA VAL A 36 -14.08 -6.88 14.24
C VAL A 36 -13.12 -5.80 14.75
N PRO A 37 -13.31 -5.29 15.97
CA PRO A 37 -12.36 -4.35 16.55
C PRO A 37 -10.96 -4.96 16.66
N GLU A 38 -9.93 -4.11 16.52
CA GLU A 38 -8.51 -4.49 16.59
C GLU A 38 -8.06 -5.43 15.45
N GLN A 39 -8.87 -5.55 14.39
CA GLN A 39 -8.53 -6.29 13.20
C GLN A 39 -7.83 -5.39 12.17
N ILE A 40 -6.80 -5.92 11.53
CA ILE A 40 -6.21 -5.33 10.33
C ILE A 40 -6.47 -6.29 9.17
N VAL A 41 -7.07 -5.78 8.09
CA VAL A 41 -7.28 -6.53 6.85
C VAL A 41 -6.41 -5.92 5.76
N ALA A 42 -5.56 -6.74 5.14
CA ALA A 42 -4.78 -6.35 3.98
C ALA A 42 -5.54 -6.70 2.69
N VAL A 43 -5.51 -5.81 1.71
CA VAL A 43 -6.10 -6.03 0.39
C VAL A 43 -5.19 -5.55 -0.73
N TYR A 44 -5.35 -6.15 -1.90
CA TYR A 44 -4.87 -5.62 -3.17
C TYR A 44 -6.03 -4.95 -3.94
N ASP A 45 -6.00 -3.62 -4.02
CA ASP A 45 -6.89 -2.80 -4.84
C ASP A 45 -6.35 -2.76 -6.28
N THR A 46 -7.00 -3.49 -7.17
CA THR A 46 -6.59 -3.57 -8.59
C THR A 46 -6.91 -2.33 -9.40
N ASP A 47 -7.90 -1.53 -8.99
CA ASP A 47 -8.27 -0.31 -9.72
C ASP A 47 -7.27 0.82 -9.43
N ARG A 48 -6.71 0.85 -8.22
CA ARG A 48 -5.67 1.81 -7.82
C ARG A 48 -4.25 1.27 -7.95
N ASP A 49 -4.10 0.00 -8.29
CA ASP A 49 -2.84 -0.74 -8.19
C ASP A 49 -2.16 -0.45 -6.85
N ALA A 50 -2.80 -0.82 -5.73
CA ALA A 50 -2.31 -0.51 -4.40
C ALA A 50 -2.49 -1.66 -3.41
N ILE A 51 -1.52 -1.83 -2.52
CA ILE A 51 -1.65 -2.64 -1.31
C ILE A 51 -2.22 -1.73 -0.21
N LEU A 52 -3.41 -2.04 0.30
CA LEU A 52 -4.08 -1.26 1.33
C LEU A 52 -4.28 -2.11 2.59
N PHE A 53 -4.19 -1.45 3.73
CA PHE A 53 -4.43 -2.02 5.04
C PHE A 53 -5.56 -1.24 5.71
N TYR A 54 -6.57 -1.97 6.15
CA TYR A 54 -7.75 -1.46 6.81
C TYR A 54 -7.71 -1.87 8.28
N GLU A 55 -7.43 -0.91 9.15
CA GLU A 55 -7.40 -1.07 10.61
C GLU A 55 -8.76 -0.69 11.18
N PHE A 56 -9.45 -1.66 11.78
CA PHE A 56 -10.74 -1.50 12.43
C PHE A 56 -10.54 -1.29 13.92
N SER A 57 -11.13 -0.23 14.49
CA SER A 57 -11.03 0.08 15.91
C SER A 57 -12.35 0.61 16.45
N LEU A 58 -12.57 0.50 17.77
CA LEU A 58 -13.73 1.07 18.43
C LEU A 58 -13.41 2.47 18.95
N LYS A 59 -14.20 3.47 18.54
CA LYS A 59 -14.13 4.82 19.07
C LYS A 59 -15.53 5.28 19.48
N ASN A 60 -15.72 5.57 20.76
CA ASN A 60 -17.02 5.97 21.33
C ASN A 60 -18.15 4.97 20.99
N ALA A 61 -17.87 3.67 21.09
CA ALA A 61 -18.78 2.57 20.73
C ALA A 61 -19.19 2.50 19.24
N VAL A 62 -18.53 3.27 18.37
CA VAL A 62 -18.69 3.20 16.91
C VAL A 62 -17.47 2.53 16.31
N LEU A 63 -17.68 1.62 15.36
CA LEU A 63 -16.58 1.00 14.61
C LEU A 63 -16.05 2.01 13.59
N VAL A 64 -14.76 2.31 13.70
CA VAL A 64 -14.06 3.22 12.79
C VAL A 64 -12.94 2.49 12.06
N GLU A 65 -12.68 2.92 10.84
CA GLU A 65 -11.68 2.37 9.94
C GLU A 65 -10.63 3.43 9.63
N ARG A 66 -9.37 3.02 9.78
CA ARG A 66 -8.22 3.76 9.28
C ARG A 66 -7.60 2.98 8.12
N THR A 67 -7.42 3.65 7.00
CA THR A 67 -6.76 3.07 5.82
C THR A 67 -5.37 3.66 5.65
N TRP A 68 -4.41 2.80 5.37
CA TRP A 68 -3.06 3.18 4.94
C TRP A 68 -2.57 2.16 3.91
N GLY A 69 -1.46 2.42 3.23
CA GLY A 69 -0.97 1.48 2.22
C GLY A 69 0.07 2.07 1.30
N LYS A 70 0.33 1.35 0.21
CA LYS A 70 1.33 1.70 -0.80
C LYS A 70 0.77 1.47 -2.20
N VAL A 71 0.86 2.49 -3.04
CA VAL A 71 0.59 2.37 -4.48
C VAL A 71 1.78 1.67 -5.13
N LEU A 72 1.50 0.73 -6.03
CA LEU A 72 2.53 0.00 -6.76
C LEU A 72 3.29 0.94 -7.71
N PRO A 73 4.58 0.69 -7.95
CA PRO A 73 5.36 1.47 -8.92
C PRO A 73 4.75 1.35 -10.33
N PHE A 74 4.55 2.50 -10.99
CA PHE A 74 3.82 2.63 -12.25
C PHE A 74 4.43 1.81 -13.41
N ARG A 75 5.76 1.62 -13.40
CA ARG A 75 6.48 0.78 -14.35
C ARG A 75 7.67 0.14 -13.66
N VAL A 76 7.74 -1.19 -13.72
CA VAL A 76 8.90 -1.96 -13.31
C VAL A 76 9.37 -2.74 -14.52
N GLU A 77 10.51 -2.36 -15.08
CA GLU A 77 11.07 -3.10 -16.21
C GLU A 77 11.60 -4.45 -15.74
N PHE A 78 11.52 -5.46 -16.61
CA PHE A 78 12.00 -6.80 -16.27
C PHE A 78 13.47 -6.78 -15.84
N MET A 79 14.32 -5.98 -16.51
CA MET A 79 15.72 -5.84 -16.10
C MET A 79 15.86 -5.22 -14.70
N ASP A 80 15.05 -4.22 -14.37
CA ASP A 80 15.07 -3.58 -13.06
C ASP A 80 14.67 -4.55 -11.95
N LEU A 81 13.70 -5.45 -12.19
CA LEU A 81 13.32 -6.49 -11.22
C LEU A 81 14.52 -7.32 -10.76
N TRP A 82 15.38 -7.73 -11.68
CA TRP A 82 16.50 -8.61 -11.38
C TRP A 82 17.69 -7.84 -10.79
N VAL A 83 17.99 -6.65 -11.33
CA VAL A 83 19.10 -5.81 -10.83
C VAL A 83 18.82 -5.34 -9.39
N THR A 84 17.58 -4.99 -9.08
CA THR A 84 17.18 -4.56 -7.74
C THR A 84 16.94 -5.71 -6.76
N GLY A 85 16.81 -6.94 -7.27
CA GLY A 85 16.46 -8.12 -6.47
C GLY A 85 14.97 -8.28 -6.18
N LEU A 86 14.11 -7.37 -6.65
CA LEU A 86 12.66 -7.46 -6.49
C LEU A 86 12.08 -8.73 -7.13
N GLY A 87 12.59 -9.15 -8.29
CA GLY A 87 12.19 -10.41 -8.93
C GLY A 87 12.50 -11.65 -8.07
N HIS A 88 13.63 -11.64 -7.35
CA HIS A 88 13.97 -12.71 -6.41
C HIS A 88 13.04 -12.72 -5.19
N ASP A 89 12.72 -11.54 -4.65
CA ASP A 89 11.77 -11.40 -3.54
C ASP A 89 10.37 -11.87 -3.95
N ILE A 90 9.87 -11.48 -5.12
CA ILE A 90 8.57 -11.93 -5.65
C ILE A 90 8.52 -13.45 -5.75
N ARG A 91 9.54 -14.07 -6.35
CA ARG A 91 9.61 -15.53 -6.47
C ARG A 91 9.70 -16.21 -5.11
N ARG A 92 10.45 -15.65 -4.16
CA ARG A 92 10.54 -16.19 -2.79
C ARG A 92 9.19 -16.14 -2.08
N LEU A 93 8.51 -15.00 -2.12
CA LEU A 93 7.23 -14.79 -1.44
C LEU A 93 6.11 -15.66 -2.01
N THR A 94 6.19 -16.01 -3.31
CA THR A 94 5.16 -16.80 -3.99
C THR A 94 5.57 -18.25 -4.24
N ASN A 95 6.70 -18.71 -3.69
CA ASN A 95 7.28 -20.02 -3.98
C ASN A 95 7.45 -20.29 -5.49
N GLY A 96 7.75 -19.25 -6.27
CA GLY A 96 8.01 -19.31 -7.70
C GLY A 96 6.77 -19.22 -8.60
N ASN A 97 5.58 -18.92 -8.05
CA ASN A 97 4.33 -18.87 -8.83
C ASN A 97 4.06 -17.50 -9.48
N ALA A 98 4.88 -16.48 -9.21
CA ALA A 98 4.76 -15.16 -9.82
C ALA A 98 6.10 -14.61 -10.28
N GLU A 99 6.06 -13.78 -11.32
CA GLU A 99 7.22 -13.04 -11.84
C GLU A 99 7.05 -11.52 -11.69
N THR A 100 5.81 -11.05 -11.58
CA THR A 100 5.48 -9.63 -11.37
C THR A 100 4.81 -9.37 -10.02
N ILE A 101 4.83 -8.12 -9.55
CA ILE A 101 4.16 -7.71 -8.31
C ILE A 101 2.65 -8.03 -8.39
N LYS A 102 2.02 -7.73 -9.53
CA LYS A 102 0.58 -7.94 -9.71
C LYS A 102 0.22 -9.42 -9.68
N GLU A 103 0.98 -10.26 -10.37
CA GLU A 103 0.80 -11.71 -10.31
C GLU A 103 0.97 -12.24 -8.89
N ALA A 104 1.93 -11.71 -8.14
CA ALA A 104 2.14 -12.13 -6.76
C ALA A 104 0.96 -11.80 -5.86
N LEU A 105 0.43 -10.58 -5.98
CA LEU A 105 -0.74 -10.14 -5.22
C LEU A 105 -2.01 -10.90 -5.60
N LEU A 106 -2.22 -11.17 -6.90
CA LEU A 106 -3.35 -11.98 -7.37
C LEU A 106 -3.20 -13.46 -6.99
N TYR A 107 -1.98 -14.00 -6.99
CA TYR A 107 -1.71 -15.35 -6.53
C TYR A 107 -2.08 -15.51 -5.06
N ASP A 108 -1.64 -14.59 -4.20
CA ASP A 108 -1.98 -14.63 -2.78
C ASP A 108 -3.50 -14.41 -2.55
N ALA A 109 -4.11 -13.47 -3.27
CA ALA A 109 -5.56 -13.29 -3.26
C ALA A 109 -6.31 -14.57 -3.65
N ALA A 110 -5.79 -15.34 -4.62
CA ALA A 110 -6.36 -16.62 -5.01
C ALA A 110 -6.25 -17.67 -3.89
N LEU A 111 -5.17 -17.68 -3.11
CA LEU A 111 -5.05 -18.51 -1.91
C LEU A 111 -6.06 -18.14 -0.83
N GLN A 112 -6.41 -16.86 -0.72
CA GLN A 112 -7.49 -16.36 0.16
C GLN A 112 -8.90 -16.54 -0.42
N GLY A 113 -9.03 -17.18 -1.60
CA GLY A 113 -10.31 -17.45 -2.24
C GLY A 113 -10.91 -16.27 -3.00
N MET A 114 -10.09 -15.28 -3.40
CA MET A 114 -10.50 -14.08 -4.16
C MET A 114 -11.63 -13.30 -3.48
N GLN A 115 -11.65 -13.29 -2.14
CA GLN A 115 -12.65 -12.54 -1.38
C GLN A 115 -12.36 -11.05 -1.47
N THR A 116 -13.39 -10.24 -1.72
CA THR A 116 -13.26 -8.78 -1.67
C THR A 116 -13.62 -8.25 -0.29
N LEU A 117 -12.97 -7.18 0.16
CA LEU A 117 -13.33 -6.54 1.42
C LEU A 117 -14.63 -5.73 1.27
N HIS A 118 -14.77 -5.01 0.15
CA HIS A 118 -15.95 -4.22 -0.15
C HIS A 118 -16.81 -4.84 -1.25
N VAL A 119 -18.12 -4.58 -1.20
CA VAL A 119 -19.07 -5.00 -2.24
C VAL A 119 -18.86 -4.13 -3.47
N ASN A 120 -18.85 -4.75 -4.66
CA ASN A 120 -18.66 -4.09 -5.95
C ASN A 120 -17.32 -3.34 -6.11
N GLN A 121 -16.32 -3.68 -5.32
CA GLN A 121 -14.94 -3.19 -5.49
C GLN A 121 -14.03 -4.36 -5.81
N LYS A 122 -12.90 -4.09 -6.47
CA LYS A 122 -11.88 -5.09 -6.80
C LYS A 122 -10.69 -5.00 -5.85
N ASP A 123 -11.00 -5.10 -4.57
CA ASP A 123 -10.09 -5.02 -3.44
C ASP A 123 -9.96 -6.39 -2.75
N TYR A 124 -9.15 -7.25 -3.35
CA TYR A 124 -9.05 -8.64 -2.93
C TYR A 124 -8.26 -8.77 -1.64
N ILE A 125 -8.79 -9.50 -0.66
CA ILE A 125 -8.07 -9.84 0.57
C ILE A 125 -6.82 -10.63 0.22
N ILE A 126 -5.73 -10.23 0.84
CA ILE A 126 -4.43 -10.91 0.81
C ILE A 126 -3.98 -11.15 2.25
N ASP A 127 -3.09 -12.13 2.44
CA ASP A 127 -2.48 -12.40 3.73
C ASP A 127 -1.72 -11.17 4.24
N TYR A 128 -1.88 -10.89 5.54
CA TYR A 128 -1.30 -9.69 6.15
C TYR A 128 0.23 -9.71 6.12
N GLU A 129 0.86 -10.84 6.48
CA GLU A 129 2.32 -10.94 6.50
C GLU A 129 2.88 -10.89 5.08
N PHE A 130 2.23 -11.57 4.14
CA PHE A 130 2.57 -11.46 2.72
C PHE A 130 2.50 -10.00 2.22
N ALA A 131 1.43 -9.28 2.54
CA ALA A 131 1.26 -7.88 2.15
C ALA A 131 2.37 -6.97 2.71
N ARG A 132 2.74 -7.18 3.99
CA ARG A 132 3.82 -6.45 4.67
C ARG A 132 5.18 -6.74 4.04
N ASP A 133 5.46 -8.00 3.74
CA ASP A 133 6.69 -8.42 3.09
C ASP A 133 6.80 -7.89 1.66
N MET A 134 5.69 -7.91 0.91
CA MET A 134 5.62 -7.35 -0.43
C MET A 134 5.83 -5.84 -0.42
N GLN A 135 5.16 -5.11 0.48
CA GLN A 135 5.38 -3.67 0.64
C GLN A 135 6.86 -3.37 0.92
N SER A 136 7.48 -4.13 1.81
CA SER A 136 8.89 -3.99 2.14
C SER A 136 9.82 -4.29 0.96
N ALA A 137 9.48 -5.28 0.12
CA ALA A 137 10.23 -5.57 -1.10
C ALA A 137 10.15 -4.43 -2.12
N ILE A 138 8.96 -3.83 -2.28
CA ILE A 138 8.75 -2.67 -3.15
C ILE A 138 9.49 -1.44 -2.62
N ASP A 139 9.47 -1.18 -1.32
CA ASP A 139 10.22 -0.07 -0.71
C ASP A 139 11.72 -0.20 -1.00
N ARG A 140 12.29 -1.41 -0.82
CA ARG A 140 13.70 -1.68 -1.16
C ARG A 140 14.00 -1.48 -2.65
N TYR A 141 13.07 -1.86 -3.52
CA TYR A 141 13.17 -1.62 -4.96
C TYR A 141 13.26 -0.13 -5.28
N GLU A 142 12.30 0.66 -4.78
CA GLU A 142 12.24 2.11 -5.03
C GLU A 142 13.48 2.83 -4.49
N GLU A 143 13.98 2.44 -3.32
CA GLU A 143 15.22 2.98 -2.77
C GLU A 143 16.45 2.67 -3.64
N LYS A 144 16.50 1.49 -4.25
CA LYS A 144 17.58 1.12 -5.18
C LYS A 144 17.46 1.90 -6.49
N MET A 145 16.26 2.02 -7.05
CA MET A 145 16.03 2.81 -8.26
C MET A 145 16.36 4.28 -8.05
N LYS A 146 15.92 4.87 -6.93
CA LYS A 146 16.26 6.27 -6.58
C LYS A 146 17.77 6.50 -6.43
N ARG A 147 18.52 5.50 -5.96
CA ARG A 147 19.99 5.56 -5.93
C ARG A 147 20.58 5.48 -7.34
N TYR A 148 20.11 4.52 -8.13
CA TYR A 148 20.56 4.35 -9.52
C TYR A 148 20.31 5.60 -10.38
N GLU A 149 19.12 6.22 -10.27
CA GLU A 149 18.78 7.45 -10.97
C GLU A 149 19.69 8.61 -10.55
N ARG A 150 19.92 8.78 -9.24
CA ARG A 150 20.83 9.79 -8.70
C ARG A 150 22.25 9.62 -9.23
N ASP A 151 22.76 8.39 -9.23
CA ASP A 151 24.10 8.07 -9.71
C ASP A 151 24.24 8.21 -11.22
N ARG A 152 23.13 8.10 -11.98
CA ARG A 152 23.10 8.36 -13.42
C ARG A 152 23.08 9.87 -13.74
N GLU A 153 22.50 10.69 -12.87
CA GLU A 153 22.47 12.15 -13.02
C GLU A 153 23.80 12.81 -12.62
N PHE A 154 24.47 12.33 -11.58
CA PHE A 154 25.75 12.88 -11.10
C PHE A 154 26.88 13.00 -12.15
N PRO A 155 27.16 12.00 -13.01
CA PRO A 155 28.18 12.12 -14.05
C PRO A 155 27.80 13.09 -15.18
N ARG A 156 26.55 13.58 -15.24
CA ARG A 156 26.15 14.65 -16.17
C ARG A 156 26.46 16.04 -15.63
N ILE A 157 26.40 16.24 -14.31
CA ILE A 157 26.65 17.54 -13.67
C ILE A 157 28.14 17.92 -13.70
N LEU A 158 29.05 16.93 -13.66
CA LEU A 158 30.51 17.14 -13.74
C LEU A 158 31.04 17.38 -15.17
N LYS A 159 30.16 17.36 -16.18
CA LYS A 159 30.53 17.56 -17.60
C LYS A 159 30.15 18.96 -18.14
N HIS A 160 29.77 19.89 -17.27
CA HIS A 160 29.51 21.29 -17.63
C HIS A 160 30.43 22.24 -16.88
#